data_AF-A0A4Y5SKM5-F1
#
_entry.id   AF-A0A4Y5SKM5-F1
#
_cell.length_a   1.000
_cell.length_b   1.000
_cell.length_c   1.000
_cell.angle_alpha   90.00
_cell.angle_beta   90.00
_cell.angle_gamma   90.00
#
_symmetry.space_group_name_H-M   'P 1'
#
loop_
_entity.id
_entity.type
_entity.pdbx_description
1 polymer ?
#
loop_
_entity_poly.entity_id
_entity_poly.type
_entity_poly.pdbx_seq_one_letter_code
_entity_poly.pdbx_strand_id
1 'polypeptide(L)'
;MGLYEFFYEYFIRPIQENQGYNPVNTVVYAIILGIAVLLLYRMLKRMEIRVDGRFFKALVPYIVLGPLMRSMTDVGVLPRTYLTVSPGGYFVIAAFAIASLYIVWRHVGPGERFYPLYRDFGWVLVGGLLFLLVINLDKVSFNWEVFKYFIPALVIAEGAVWLLAKKVPVIADNSVLFYTHFYDATTTFVGIQFFGYWEQHVLARWLIDTFGTAAIMYLEKFLILLPVVWILDRWMADEDPDLINFVKLTVFILGFGPGTRNLLIMLMGG
;
A
#
# COMPACT_ATOMS: atom_id res chain seq x y z
N MET A 1 -19.78 15.34 -23.47
CA MET A 1 -19.24 14.04 -23.02
C MET A 1 -20.34 13.32 -22.27
N GLY A 2 -20.73 12.12 -22.70
CA GLY A 2 -21.72 11.29 -21.99
C GLY A 2 -21.15 10.66 -20.71
N LEU A 3 -22.02 10.14 -19.84
CA LEU A 3 -21.57 9.45 -18.61
C LEU A 3 -20.66 8.26 -18.92
N TYR A 4 -21.06 7.40 -19.87
CA TYR A 4 -20.23 6.25 -20.29
C TYR A 4 -18.86 6.70 -20.80
N GLU A 5 -18.84 7.73 -21.64
CA GLU A 5 -17.62 8.27 -22.24
C GLU A 5 -16.69 8.85 -21.16
N PHE A 6 -17.24 9.56 -20.17
CA PHE A 6 -16.50 10.05 -19.00
C PHE A 6 -15.84 8.91 -18.22
N PHE A 7 -16.61 7.86 -17.90
CA PHE A 7 -16.06 6.69 -17.18
C PHE A 7 -15.01 5.96 -18.02
N TYR A 8 -15.25 5.82 -19.31
CA TYR A 8 -14.31 5.19 -20.21
C TYR A 8 -12.99 5.96 -20.27
N GLU A 9 -13.04 7.27 -20.51
CA GLU A 9 -11.88 8.15 -20.65
C GLU A 9 -11.00 8.19 -19.39
N TYR A 10 -11.62 8.37 -18.22
CA TYR A 10 -10.87 8.66 -16.99
C TYR A 10 -10.57 7.42 -16.15
N PHE A 11 -11.32 6.32 -16.31
CA PHE A 11 -11.19 5.13 -15.46
C PHE A 11 -10.82 3.87 -16.22
N ILE A 12 -11.38 3.63 -17.42
CA ILE A 12 -11.15 2.38 -18.17
C ILE A 12 -9.92 2.48 -19.07
N ARG A 13 -9.86 3.52 -19.91
CA ARG A 13 -8.78 3.72 -20.89
C ARG A 13 -7.40 3.79 -20.25
N PRO A 14 -7.16 4.50 -19.12
CA PRO A 14 -5.84 4.55 -18.51
C PRO A 14 -5.33 3.18 -18.05
N ILE A 15 -6.24 2.29 -17.66
CA ILE A 15 -5.92 0.90 -17.28
C ILE A 15 -5.59 0.08 -18.53
N GLN A 16 -6.39 0.20 -19.59
CA GLN A 16 -6.15 -0.54 -20.84
C GLN A 16 -4.84 -0.13 -21.51
N GLU A 17 -4.54 1.17 -21.53
CA GLU A 17 -3.40 1.76 -22.24
C GLU A 17 -2.15 1.96 -21.36
N ASN A 18 -2.17 1.51 -20.09
CA ASN A 18 -1.06 1.66 -19.14
C ASN A 18 -0.60 3.12 -18.91
N GLN A 19 -1.51 4.10 -18.96
CA GLN A 19 -1.18 5.53 -18.81
C GLN A 19 -0.96 5.99 -17.37
N GLY A 20 -1.13 5.09 -16.39
CA GLY A 20 -1.12 5.42 -14.97
C GLY A 20 -2.37 6.22 -14.56
N TYR A 21 -2.25 6.97 -13.46
CA TYR A 21 -3.33 7.80 -12.93
C TYR A 21 -3.40 9.16 -13.65
N ASN A 22 -4.60 9.75 -13.63
CA ASN A 22 -4.86 11.11 -14.08
C ASN A 22 -5.46 11.92 -12.90
N PRO A 23 -5.52 13.26 -12.98
CA PRO A 23 -6.03 14.07 -11.87
C PRO A 23 -7.44 13.68 -11.42
N VAL A 24 -8.32 13.33 -12.37
CA VAL A 24 -9.72 12.97 -12.09
C VAL A 24 -9.79 11.68 -11.29
N ASN A 25 -9.19 10.60 -11.79
CA ASN A 25 -9.24 9.32 -11.11
C ASN A 25 -8.48 9.34 -9.77
N THR A 26 -7.39 10.12 -9.67
CA THR A 26 -6.64 10.31 -8.41
C THR A 26 -7.53 10.91 -7.33
N VAL A 27 -8.23 12.01 -7.63
CA VAL A 27 -9.13 12.67 -6.68
C VAL A 27 -10.30 11.76 -6.32
N VAL A 28 -10.90 11.08 -7.30
CA VAL A 28 -12.03 10.18 -7.04
C VAL A 28 -11.62 8.99 -6.17
N TYR A 29 -10.48 8.36 -6.43
CA TYR A 29 -9.99 7.26 -5.59
C TYR A 29 -9.61 7.73 -4.19
N ALA A 30 -9.06 8.95 -4.03
CA ALA A 30 -8.80 9.53 -2.71
C ALA A 30 -10.10 9.75 -1.90
N ILE A 31 -11.16 10.25 -2.55
CA ILE A 31 -12.48 10.42 -1.92
C ILE A 31 -13.08 9.06 -1.53
N ILE A 32 -13.03 8.07 -2.44
CA ILE A 32 -13.52 6.72 -2.16
C ILE A 32 -12.78 6.12 -0.98
N LEU A 33 -11.45 6.27 -0.92
CA LEU A 33 -10.65 5.80 0.20
C LEU A 33 -11.07 6.47 1.52
N GLY A 34 -11.22 7.80 1.53
CA GLY A 34 -11.67 8.53 2.72
C GLY A 34 -13.03 8.04 3.24
N ILE A 35 -13.99 7.85 2.34
CA ILE A 35 -15.31 7.29 2.68
C ILE A 35 -15.18 5.85 3.20
N ALA A 36 -14.39 5.01 2.52
CA ALA A 36 -14.18 3.62 2.90
C ALA A 36 -13.55 3.51 4.30
N VAL A 37 -12.56 4.35 4.63
CA VAL A 37 -11.95 4.40 5.96
C VAL A 37 -13.00 4.68 7.03
N LEU A 38 -13.85 5.68 6.85
CA LEU A 38 -14.90 6.03 7.82
C LEU A 38 -15.95 4.92 7.96
N LEU A 39 -16.35 4.29 6.86
CA LEU A 39 -17.32 3.19 6.88
C LEU A 39 -16.75 1.94 7.56
N LEU A 40 -15.51 1.57 7.25
CA LEU A 40 -14.83 0.43 7.86
C LEU A 40 -14.57 0.65 9.33
N TYR A 41 -14.15 1.84 9.73
CA TYR A 41 -14.00 2.19 11.13
C TYR A 41 -15.33 2.05 11.89
N ARG A 42 -16.44 2.59 11.36
CA ARG A 42 -17.78 2.42 11.97
C ARG A 42 -18.19 0.96 12.07
N MET A 43 -17.84 0.14 11.07
CA MET A 43 -18.08 -1.30 11.10
C MET A 43 -17.28 -1.97 12.23
N LEU A 44 -15.97 -1.72 12.32
CA LEU A 44 -15.11 -2.26 13.38
C LEU A 44 -15.59 -1.86 14.78
N LYS A 45 -15.98 -0.59 14.96
CA LYS A 45 -16.53 -0.08 16.21
C LYS A 45 -17.82 -0.80 16.61
N ARG A 46 -18.73 -1.02 15.67
CA ARG A 46 -19.97 -1.78 15.90
C ARG A 46 -19.70 -3.25 16.25
N MET A 47 -18.60 -3.81 15.75
CA MET A 47 -18.17 -5.17 16.02
C MET A 47 -17.35 -5.29 17.32
N GLU A 48 -17.15 -4.19 18.05
CA GLU A 48 -16.33 -4.09 19.27
C GLU A 48 -14.88 -4.55 19.07
N ILE A 49 -14.36 -4.36 17.85
CA ILE A 49 -12.97 -4.68 17.49
C ILE A 49 -12.11 -3.43 17.71
N ARG A 50 -11.17 -3.51 18.64
CA ARG A 50 -10.18 -2.43 18.88
C ARG A 50 -9.12 -2.38 17.79
N VAL A 51 -8.70 -1.18 17.41
CA VAL A 51 -7.66 -0.95 16.41
C VAL A 51 -6.32 -0.73 17.10
N ASP A 52 -5.79 -1.84 17.64
CA ASP A 52 -4.52 -1.88 18.36
C ASP A 52 -3.45 -2.69 17.59
N GLY A 53 -2.29 -2.90 18.22
CA GLY A 53 -1.22 -3.69 17.64
C GLY A 53 -1.59 -5.16 17.35
N ARG A 54 -2.62 -5.72 17.98
CA ARG A 54 -3.11 -7.08 17.69
C ARG A 54 -3.94 -7.08 16.42
N PHE A 55 -4.80 -6.08 16.23
CA PHE A 55 -5.51 -5.88 14.98
C PHE A 55 -4.52 -5.68 13.81
N PHE A 56 -3.49 -4.85 14.02
CA PHE A 56 -2.43 -4.66 13.03
C PHE A 56 -1.78 -5.98 12.63
N LYS A 57 -1.30 -6.77 13.60
CA LYS A 57 -0.69 -8.10 13.35
C LYS A 57 -1.65 -9.05 12.65
N ALA A 58 -2.95 -8.95 12.94
CA ALA A 58 -3.96 -9.77 12.30
C ALA A 58 -4.22 -9.35 10.84
N LEU A 59 -4.00 -8.08 10.51
CA LEU A 59 -4.18 -7.54 9.15
C LEU A 59 -2.96 -7.76 8.24
N VAL A 60 -1.75 -7.94 8.80
CA VAL A 60 -0.49 -8.12 8.05
C VAL A 60 -0.61 -9.04 6.82
N PRO A 61 -1.23 -10.23 6.90
CA PRO A 61 -1.30 -11.12 5.74
C PRO A 61 -2.08 -10.49 4.57
N TYR A 62 -3.15 -9.74 4.85
CA TYR A 62 -3.93 -9.03 3.84
C TYR A 62 -3.16 -7.84 3.25
N ILE A 63 -2.35 -7.17 4.08
CA ILE A 63 -1.45 -6.09 3.64
C ILE A 63 -0.39 -6.63 2.67
N VAL A 64 0.11 -7.86 2.89
CA VAL A 64 1.06 -8.56 1.98
C VAL A 64 0.36 -9.13 0.75
N LEU A 65 -0.88 -9.62 0.90
CA LEU A 65 -1.64 -10.26 -0.16
C LEU A 65 -1.82 -9.34 -1.39
N GLY A 66 -2.10 -8.06 -1.16
CA GLY A 66 -2.28 -7.08 -2.23
C GLY A 66 -1.07 -6.87 -3.14
N PRO A 67 0.10 -6.45 -2.62
CA PRO A 67 1.29 -6.29 -3.43
C PRO A 67 1.78 -7.60 -4.06
N LEU A 68 1.60 -8.75 -3.40
CA LEU A 68 1.91 -10.06 -3.97
C LEU A 68 1.03 -10.38 -5.19
N MET A 69 -0.30 -10.23 -5.07
CA MET A 69 -1.23 -10.44 -6.18
C MET A 69 -0.90 -9.49 -7.34
N ARG A 70 -0.62 -8.22 -7.02
CA ARG A 70 -0.33 -7.20 -8.04
C ARG A 70 0.97 -7.50 -8.77
N SER A 71 2.04 -7.85 -8.07
CA SER A 71 3.34 -8.15 -8.69
C SER A 71 3.30 -9.45 -9.51
N MET A 72 2.58 -10.49 -9.05
CA MET A 72 2.32 -11.70 -9.84
C MET A 72 1.56 -11.42 -11.14
N THR A 73 0.67 -10.42 -11.13
CA THR A 73 -0.05 -9.98 -12.34
C THR A 73 0.87 -9.25 -13.30
N ASP A 74 1.79 -8.45 -12.78
CA ASP A 74 2.75 -7.69 -13.59
C ASP A 74 3.73 -8.62 -14.33
N VAL A 75 4.15 -9.73 -13.71
CA VAL A 75 5.03 -10.74 -14.34
C VAL A 75 4.29 -11.84 -15.12
N GLY A 76 2.97 -11.70 -15.31
CA GLY A 76 2.19 -12.64 -16.13
C GLY A 76 1.84 -13.98 -15.48
N VAL A 77 2.12 -14.18 -14.20
CA VAL A 77 1.66 -15.36 -13.44
C VAL A 77 0.14 -15.35 -13.33
N LEU A 78 -0.44 -14.19 -12.99
CA LEU A 78 -1.89 -13.97 -12.98
C LEU A 78 -2.32 -13.19 -14.23
N PRO A 79 -3.53 -13.45 -14.78
CA PRO A 79 -4.02 -12.69 -15.92
C PRO A 79 -4.24 -11.23 -15.55
N ARG A 80 -3.87 -10.32 -16.46
CA ARG A 80 -4.08 -8.88 -16.31
C ARG A 80 -5.54 -8.53 -16.57
N THR A 81 -6.28 -8.28 -15.50
CA THR A 81 -7.72 -7.94 -15.52
C THR A 81 -7.97 -6.78 -14.56
N TYR A 82 -9.15 -6.15 -14.64
CA TYR A 82 -9.54 -5.11 -13.69
C TYR A 82 -9.42 -5.58 -12.22
N LEU A 83 -9.66 -6.86 -11.94
CA LEU A 83 -9.63 -7.44 -10.59
C LEU A 83 -8.22 -7.69 -10.06
N THR A 84 -7.21 -7.73 -10.93
CA THR A 84 -5.83 -8.06 -10.59
C THR A 84 -4.88 -6.86 -10.70
N VAL A 85 -5.36 -5.74 -11.25
CA VAL A 85 -4.64 -4.46 -11.33
C VAL A 85 -5.34 -3.37 -10.50
N SER A 86 -4.61 -2.32 -10.12
CA SER A 86 -5.21 -1.19 -9.42
C SER A 86 -6.11 -0.35 -10.35
N PRO A 87 -7.25 0.19 -9.85
CA PRO A 87 -7.70 0.13 -8.46
C PRO A 87 -8.46 -1.16 -8.09
N GLY A 88 -8.94 -1.95 -9.06
CA GLY A 88 -9.83 -3.09 -8.80
C GLY A 88 -9.24 -4.15 -7.88
N GLY A 89 -7.93 -4.39 -7.95
CA GLY A 89 -7.19 -5.24 -7.04
C GLY A 89 -7.31 -4.81 -5.57
N TYR A 90 -7.34 -3.50 -5.27
CA TYR A 90 -7.57 -3.04 -3.90
C TYR A 90 -8.96 -3.41 -3.39
N PHE A 91 -9.99 -3.32 -4.23
CA PHE A 91 -11.34 -3.75 -3.88
C PHE A 91 -11.43 -5.26 -3.67
N VAL A 92 -10.72 -6.06 -4.46
CA VAL A 92 -10.65 -7.51 -4.27
C VAL A 92 -10.03 -7.86 -2.92
N ILE A 93 -8.88 -7.28 -2.60
CA ILE A 93 -8.20 -7.53 -1.31
C ILE A 93 -9.05 -7.04 -0.14
N ALA A 94 -9.66 -5.85 -0.26
CA ALA A 94 -10.58 -5.33 0.74
C ALA A 94 -11.80 -6.24 0.93
N ALA A 95 -12.39 -6.77 -0.14
CA ALA A 95 -13.52 -7.69 -0.07
C ALA A 95 -13.13 -8.98 0.66
N PHE A 96 -11.98 -9.58 0.34
CA PHE A 96 -11.48 -10.76 1.06
C PHE A 96 -11.20 -10.46 2.53
N ALA A 97 -10.57 -9.33 2.85
CA ALA A 97 -10.29 -8.91 4.21
C ALA A 97 -11.59 -8.69 5.02
N ILE A 98 -12.58 -7.98 4.46
CA ILE A 98 -13.86 -7.71 5.11
C ILE A 98 -14.67 -9.01 5.27
N ALA A 99 -14.74 -9.85 4.24
CA ALA A 99 -15.49 -11.09 4.28
C ALA A 99 -14.91 -12.06 5.32
N SER A 100 -13.60 -12.25 5.33
CA SER A 100 -12.92 -13.10 6.32
C SER A 100 -13.04 -12.52 7.73
N LEU A 101 -12.91 -11.21 7.90
CA LEU A 101 -13.13 -10.52 9.18
C LEU A 101 -14.55 -10.78 9.70
N TYR A 102 -15.56 -10.61 8.84
CA TYR A 102 -16.96 -10.83 9.20
C TYR A 102 -17.23 -12.29 9.54
N ILE A 103 -16.73 -13.23 8.73
CA ILE A 103 -16.88 -14.67 8.97
C ILE A 103 -16.26 -15.04 10.31
N VAL A 104 -15.00 -14.67 10.58
CA VAL A 104 -14.33 -15.01 11.83
C VAL A 104 -15.06 -14.40 13.02
N TRP A 105 -15.39 -13.10 12.95
CA TRP A 105 -16.13 -12.42 14.00
C TRP A 105 -17.50 -13.07 14.27
N ARG A 106 -18.23 -13.49 13.23
CA ARG A 106 -19.55 -14.13 13.38
C ARG A 106 -19.48 -15.46 14.15
N HIS A 107 -18.34 -16.15 14.09
CA HIS A 107 -18.14 -17.46 14.72
C HIS A 107 -17.54 -17.38 16.13
N VAL A 108 -16.61 -16.44 16.37
CA VAL A 108 -15.89 -16.36 17.67
C VAL A 108 -16.12 -15.08 18.46
N GLY A 109 -16.84 -14.10 17.89
CA GLY A 109 -17.10 -12.80 18.50
C GLY A 109 -15.85 -11.91 18.62
N PRO A 110 -15.98 -10.74 19.26
CA PRO A 110 -14.85 -9.89 19.61
C PRO A 110 -14.12 -10.48 20.83
N GLY A 111 -12.91 -11.00 20.64
CA GLY A 111 -12.11 -11.55 21.73
C GLY A 111 -10.73 -12.01 21.28
N GLU A 112 -9.90 -12.48 22.20
CA GLU A 112 -8.49 -12.84 21.88
C GLU A 112 -8.36 -13.90 20.77
N ARG A 113 -9.35 -14.78 20.63
CA ARG A 113 -9.36 -15.83 19.59
C ARG A 113 -9.62 -15.27 18.19
N PHE A 114 -10.25 -14.10 18.06
CA PHE A 114 -10.54 -13.47 16.77
C PHE A 114 -9.27 -13.14 15.99
N TYR A 115 -8.32 -12.46 16.63
CA TYR A 115 -7.11 -11.96 15.98
C TYR A 115 -6.24 -13.04 15.32
N PRO A 116 -5.86 -14.14 15.99
CA PRO A 116 -5.07 -15.19 15.35
C PRO A 116 -5.87 -15.91 14.25
N LEU A 117 -7.16 -16.17 14.42
CA LEU A 117 -7.97 -16.82 13.38
C LEU A 117 -8.12 -15.96 12.12
N TYR A 118 -8.36 -14.65 12.30
CA TYR A 118 -8.44 -13.71 11.18
C TYR A 118 -7.11 -13.59 10.44
N ARG A 119 -5.99 -13.55 11.19
CA ARG A 119 -4.64 -13.59 10.64
C ARG A 119 -4.38 -14.87 9.84
N ASP A 120 -4.66 -16.02 10.43
CA ASP A 120 -4.30 -17.31 9.84
C ASP A 120 -5.11 -17.57 8.57
N PHE A 121 -6.37 -17.11 8.51
CA PHE A 121 -7.14 -17.09 7.27
C PHE A 121 -6.44 -16.28 6.17
N GLY A 122 -5.90 -15.11 6.51
CA GLY A 122 -5.13 -14.29 5.57
C GLY A 122 -3.84 -14.96 5.11
N TRP A 123 -3.13 -15.68 5.99
CA TRP A 123 -1.94 -16.44 5.61
C TRP A 123 -2.26 -17.61 4.68
N VAL A 124 -3.43 -18.23 4.81
CA VAL A 124 -3.90 -19.24 3.84
C VAL A 124 -4.05 -18.62 2.45
N LEU A 125 -4.61 -17.41 2.35
CA LEU A 125 -4.73 -16.69 1.06
C LEU A 125 -3.35 -16.37 0.46
N VAL A 126 -2.41 -15.89 1.29
CA VAL A 126 -1.02 -15.64 0.86
C VAL A 126 -0.36 -16.94 0.40
N GLY A 127 -0.51 -18.02 1.16
CA GLY A 127 -0.01 -19.35 0.80
C GLY A 127 -0.57 -19.85 -0.53
N GLY A 128 -1.84 -19.58 -0.83
CA GLY A 128 -2.46 -19.86 -2.12
C GLY A 128 -1.80 -19.11 -3.27
N LEU A 129 -1.52 -17.81 -3.11
CA LEU A 129 -0.80 -17.02 -4.12
C LEU A 129 0.65 -17.48 -4.29
N LEU A 130 1.36 -17.78 -3.19
CA LEU A 130 2.71 -18.32 -3.26
C LEU A 130 2.76 -19.68 -3.94
N PHE A 131 1.77 -20.55 -3.70
CA PHE A 131 1.63 -21.81 -4.40
C PHE A 131 1.45 -21.58 -5.91
N LEU A 132 0.58 -20.66 -6.32
CA LEU A 132 0.40 -20.28 -7.72
C LEU A 132 1.68 -19.71 -8.35
N LEU A 133 2.45 -18.92 -7.60
CA LEU A 133 3.75 -18.42 -8.04
C LEU A 133 4.74 -19.57 -8.27
N VAL A 134 4.84 -20.50 -7.32
CA VAL A 134 5.77 -21.65 -7.39
C VAL A 134 5.48 -22.55 -8.60
N ILE A 135 4.21 -22.81 -8.91
CA ILE A 135 3.86 -23.67 -10.06
C ILE A 135 3.95 -22.94 -11.41
N ASN A 136 4.16 -21.61 -11.43
CA ASN A 136 4.33 -20.79 -12.63
C ASN A 136 5.71 -20.07 -12.63
N LEU A 137 6.74 -20.65 -12.00
CA LEU A 137 8.06 -20.02 -11.93
C LEU A 137 8.74 -19.87 -13.30
N ASP A 138 8.31 -20.62 -14.30
CA ASP A 138 8.74 -20.49 -15.69
C ASP A 138 8.45 -19.10 -16.29
N LYS A 139 7.47 -18.37 -15.73
CA LYS A 139 7.12 -17.01 -16.13
C LYS A 139 7.94 -15.92 -15.41
N VAL A 140 8.77 -16.30 -14.45
CA VAL A 140 9.48 -15.36 -13.56
C VAL A 140 10.97 -15.38 -13.85
N SER A 141 11.55 -14.22 -14.12
CA SER A 141 12.99 -14.06 -14.32
C SER A 141 13.61 -13.28 -13.17
N PHE A 142 14.12 -14.00 -12.17
CA PHE A 142 14.63 -13.33 -10.97
C PHE A 142 15.83 -12.43 -11.26
N ASN A 143 15.72 -11.16 -10.87
CA ASN A 143 16.77 -10.16 -10.98
C ASN A 143 17.36 -9.83 -9.60
N TRP A 144 18.43 -10.52 -9.24
CA TRP A 144 19.13 -10.30 -7.97
C TRP A 144 19.97 -9.02 -7.95
N GLU A 145 20.24 -8.40 -9.11
CA GLU A 145 20.98 -7.12 -9.18
C GLU A 145 20.23 -5.97 -8.49
N VAL A 146 18.91 -6.10 -8.33
CA VAL A 146 18.06 -5.17 -7.57
C VAL A 146 18.66 -4.89 -6.19
N PHE A 147 19.19 -5.91 -5.51
CA PHE A 147 19.75 -5.74 -4.17
C PHE A 147 21.02 -4.88 -4.12
N LYS A 148 21.80 -4.82 -5.21
CA LYS A 148 22.99 -3.97 -5.31
C LYS A 148 22.64 -2.49 -5.14
N TYR A 149 21.48 -2.07 -5.63
CA TYR A 149 21.02 -0.69 -5.57
C TYR A 149 20.04 -0.46 -4.41
N PHE A 150 19.15 -1.42 -4.16
CA PHE A 150 18.13 -1.34 -3.14
C PHE A 150 18.71 -1.31 -1.72
N ILE A 151 19.62 -2.22 -1.37
CA ILE A 151 20.13 -2.32 0.01
C ILE A 151 20.86 -1.03 0.42
N PRO A 152 21.84 -0.50 -0.35
CA PRO A 152 22.51 0.75 0.03
C PRO A 152 21.55 1.94 0.11
N ALA A 153 20.63 2.08 -0.86
CA ALA A 153 19.67 3.17 -0.86
C ALA A 153 18.73 3.10 0.35
N LEU A 154 18.26 1.90 0.71
CA LEU A 154 17.42 1.68 1.88
C LEU A 154 18.18 2.02 3.17
N VAL A 155 19.41 1.53 3.34
CA VAL A 155 20.22 1.82 4.53
C VAL A 155 20.40 3.32 4.72
N ILE A 156 20.66 4.07 3.64
CA ILE A 156 20.78 5.53 3.70
C ILE A 156 19.44 6.18 4.06
N ALA A 157 18.35 5.78 3.41
CA ALA A 157 17.02 6.33 3.63
C ALA A 157 16.53 6.10 5.08
N GLU A 158 16.60 4.86 5.55
CA GLU A 158 16.20 4.47 6.90
C GLU A 158 17.14 5.10 7.96
N GLY A 159 18.44 5.20 7.66
CA GLY A 159 19.40 5.91 8.50
C GLY A 159 19.05 7.40 8.66
N ALA A 160 18.59 8.05 7.59
CA ALA A 160 18.12 9.43 7.64
C ALA A 160 16.86 9.57 8.50
N VAL A 161 15.86 8.69 8.34
CA VAL A 161 14.66 8.67 9.18
C VAL A 161 15.03 8.47 10.65
N TRP A 162 15.93 7.56 10.96
CA TRP A 162 16.41 7.32 12.32
C TRP A 162 17.08 8.55 12.93
N LEU A 163 17.94 9.25 12.18
CA LEU A 163 18.57 10.50 12.62
C LEU A 163 17.54 11.60 12.88
N LEU A 164 16.53 11.72 12.02
CA LEU A 164 15.44 12.68 12.18
C LEU A 164 14.55 12.36 13.38
N ALA A 165 14.22 11.08 13.59
CA ALA A 165 13.43 10.61 14.72
C ALA A 165 14.09 10.94 16.07
N LYS A 166 15.43 10.93 16.15
CA LYS A 166 16.15 11.37 17.36
C LYS A 166 15.96 12.85 17.70
N LYS A 167 15.65 13.69 16.71
CA LYS A 167 15.60 15.16 16.86
C LYS A 167 14.17 15.71 16.85
N VAL A 168 13.23 15.02 16.20
CA VAL A 168 11.88 15.51 15.96
C VAL A 168 10.87 14.55 16.58
N PRO A 169 10.21 14.92 17.70
CA PRO A 169 9.29 14.03 18.43
C PRO A 169 8.16 13.46 17.58
N VAL A 170 7.55 14.28 16.72
CA VAL A 170 6.47 13.84 15.82
C VAL A 170 6.94 12.73 14.86
N ILE A 171 8.21 12.76 14.45
CA ILE A 171 8.80 11.69 13.62
C ILE A 171 9.10 10.45 14.48
N ALA A 172 9.56 10.63 15.72
CA ALA A 172 9.80 9.52 16.64
C ALA A 172 8.53 8.71 16.90
N ASP A 173 7.45 9.41 17.26
CA ASP A 173 6.15 8.83 17.62
C ASP A 173 5.47 8.11 16.44
N ASN A 174 5.83 8.48 15.20
CA ASN A 174 5.30 7.92 13.96
C ASN A 174 6.37 7.26 13.08
N SER A 175 7.49 6.86 13.69
CA SER A 175 8.69 6.44 12.95
C SER A 175 8.41 5.30 11.96
N VAL A 176 7.54 4.35 12.34
CA VAL A 176 7.10 3.25 11.46
C VAL A 176 6.47 3.76 10.16
N LEU A 177 5.70 4.84 10.19
CA LEU A 177 5.12 5.43 8.98
C LEU A 177 6.21 6.05 8.11
N PHE A 178 7.17 6.76 8.70
CA PHE A 178 8.28 7.35 7.96
C PHE A 178 9.17 6.30 7.30
N TYR A 179 9.57 5.25 8.05
CA TYR A 179 10.30 4.11 7.49
C TYR A 179 9.54 3.44 6.35
N THR A 180 8.22 3.26 6.49
CA THR A 180 7.40 2.63 5.45
C THR A 180 7.33 3.45 4.16
N HIS A 181 7.16 4.77 4.27
CA HIS A 181 7.09 5.65 3.11
C HIS A 181 8.47 5.92 2.50
N PHE A 182 9.53 5.90 3.29
CA PHE A 182 10.90 5.97 2.78
C PHE A 182 11.30 4.68 2.07
N TYR A 183 10.89 3.51 2.57
CA TYR A 183 10.97 2.24 1.86
C TYR A 183 10.28 2.31 0.48
N ASP A 184 9.04 2.83 0.42
CA ASP A 184 8.34 3.04 -0.86
C ASP A 184 9.13 3.94 -1.80
N ALA A 185 9.55 5.12 -1.32
CA ALA A 185 10.40 6.04 -2.09
C ALA A 185 11.71 5.39 -2.56
N THR A 186 12.33 4.53 -1.75
CA THR A 186 13.52 3.77 -2.14
C THR A 186 13.24 2.82 -3.28
N THR A 187 12.14 2.07 -3.23
CA THR A 187 11.80 1.15 -4.33
C THR A 187 11.47 1.89 -5.62
N THR A 188 10.77 3.02 -5.55
CA THR A 188 10.51 3.89 -6.71
C THR A 188 11.80 4.49 -7.26
N PHE A 189 12.66 5.04 -6.41
CA PHE A 189 13.95 5.59 -6.80
C PHE A 189 14.80 4.55 -7.53
N VAL A 190 14.93 3.36 -6.94
CA VAL A 190 15.76 2.28 -7.51
C VAL A 190 15.17 1.79 -8.83
N GLY A 191 13.86 1.57 -8.88
CA GLY A 191 13.18 1.09 -10.09
C GLY A 191 13.35 2.05 -11.27
N ILE A 192 13.12 3.34 -11.05
CA ILE A 192 13.20 4.33 -12.12
C ILE A 192 14.65 4.60 -12.52
N GLN A 193 15.55 4.79 -11.54
CA GLN A 193 16.92 5.25 -11.80
C GLN A 193 17.81 4.16 -12.40
N PHE A 194 17.60 2.89 -12.05
CA PHE A 194 18.50 1.79 -12.41
C PHE A 194 17.85 0.69 -13.26
N PHE A 195 16.53 0.56 -13.24
CA PHE A 195 15.83 -0.54 -13.90
C PHE A 195 14.81 -0.10 -14.97
N GLY A 196 14.71 1.20 -15.26
CA GLY A 196 13.90 1.71 -16.36
C GLY A 196 12.38 1.66 -16.13
N TYR A 197 11.94 1.52 -14.87
CA TYR A 197 10.52 1.61 -14.53
C TYR A 197 10.00 3.05 -14.66
N TRP A 198 8.68 3.19 -14.60
CA TRP A 198 7.99 4.46 -14.77
C TRP A 198 6.93 4.70 -13.68
N GLU A 199 6.82 5.95 -13.24
CA GLU A 199 5.90 6.37 -12.17
C GLU A 199 4.47 6.59 -12.67
N GLN A 200 3.50 5.96 -12.00
CA GLN A 200 2.10 6.01 -12.39
C GLN A 200 1.34 7.19 -11.78
N HIS A 201 1.81 7.81 -10.70
CA HIS A 201 1.10 8.89 -10.01
C HIS A 201 1.40 10.26 -10.59
N VAL A 202 0.38 11.10 -10.70
CA VAL A 202 0.46 12.42 -11.36
C VAL A 202 1.46 13.35 -10.68
N LEU A 203 1.35 13.52 -9.35
CA LEU A 203 2.22 14.43 -8.59
C LEU A 203 3.67 13.97 -8.62
N ALA A 204 3.90 12.70 -8.30
CA ALA A 204 5.20 12.08 -8.31
C ALA A 204 5.88 12.20 -9.69
N ARG A 205 5.17 11.87 -10.77
CA ARG A 205 5.68 12.01 -12.14
C ARG A 205 6.08 13.45 -12.45
N TRP A 206 5.21 14.42 -12.15
CA TRP A 206 5.52 15.83 -12.36
C TRP A 206 6.78 16.27 -11.59
N LEU A 207 6.96 15.82 -10.35
CA LEU A 207 8.16 16.10 -9.57
C LEU A 207 9.42 15.48 -10.21
N ILE A 208 9.35 14.21 -10.61
CA ILE A 208 10.48 13.51 -11.23
C ILE A 208 10.89 14.19 -12.54
N ASP A 209 9.92 14.54 -13.39
CA ASP A 209 10.17 15.22 -14.66
C ASP A 209 10.77 16.63 -14.44
N THR A 210 10.32 17.33 -13.40
CA THR A 210 10.81 18.69 -13.08
C THR A 210 12.22 18.70 -12.52
N PHE A 211 12.54 17.76 -11.62
CA PHE A 211 13.84 17.71 -10.93
C PHE A 211 14.85 16.78 -11.61
N GLY A 212 14.43 16.02 -12.62
CA GLY A 212 15.28 15.11 -13.39
C GLY A 212 15.75 13.86 -12.63
N THR A 213 15.17 13.56 -11.45
CA THR A 213 15.56 12.39 -10.66
C THR A 213 14.42 11.87 -9.78
N ALA A 214 14.33 10.54 -9.65
CA ALA A 214 13.40 9.89 -8.73
C ALA A 214 13.78 10.05 -7.25
N ALA A 215 14.94 10.62 -6.92
CA ALA A 215 15.31 10.91 -5.53
C ALA A 215 14.39 11.97 -4.90
N ILE A 216 13.68 12.79 -5.69
CA ILE A 216 12.70 13.76 -5.19
C ILE A 216 11.55 13.09 -4.41
N MET A 217 11.30 11.80 -4.65
CA MET A 217 10.27 11.03 -3.95
C MET A 217 10.47 11.02 -2.43
N TYR A 218 11.71 11.01 -1.93
CA TYR A 218 11.95 11.08 -0.49
C TYR A 218 11.43 12.39 0.12
N LEU A 219 11.65 13.51 -0.58
CA LEU A 219 11.15 14.81 -0.15
C LEU A 219 9.62 14.88 -0.27
N GLU A 220 9.04 14.36 -1.35
CA GLU A 220 7.58 14.25 -1.51
C GLU A 220 6.95 13.50 -0.33
N LYS A 221 7.45 12.30 -0.03
CA LYS A 221 6.94 11.48 1.08
C LYS A 221 7.07 12.20 2.41
N PHE A 222 8.20 12.85 2.66
CA PHE A 222 8.40 13.62 3.88
C PHE A 222 7.40 14.78 4.01
N LEU A 223 7.25 15.59 2.96
CA LEU A 223 6.38 16.76 2.95
C LEU A 223 4.89 16.42 3.02
N ILE A 224 4.49 15.26 2.49
CA ILE A 224 3.10 14.78 2.61
C ILE A 224 2.87 14.14 3.98
N LEU A 225 3.80 13.30 4.45
CA LEU A 225 3.58 12.51 5.66
C LEU A 225 3.63 13.37 6.92
N LEU A 226 4.55 14.33 7.00
CA LEU A 226 4.71 15.20 8.16
C LEU A 226 3.42 15.95 8.57
N PRO A 227 2.72 16.68 7.68
CA PRO A 227 1.47 17.33 8.05
C PRO A 227 0.37 16.32 8.37
N VAL A 228 0.32 15.16 7.69
CA VAL A 228 -0.67 14.11 7.97
C VAL A 228 -0.52 13.62 9.40
N VAL A 229 0.67 13.21 9.82
CA VAL A 229 0.88 12.71 11.19
C VAL A 229 0.74 13.82 12.23
N TRP A 230 1.15 15.05 11.90
CA TRP A 230 0.98 16.20 12.79
C TRP A 230 -0.49 16.52 13.05
N ILE A 231 -1.34 16.49 12.01
CA ILE A 231 -2.80 16.65 12.16
C ILE A 231 -3.37 15.54 13.03
N LEU A 232 -3.01 14.28 12.76
CA LEU A 232 -3.49 13.13 13.52
C LEU A 232 -3.13 13.21 15.02
N ASP A 233 -1.92 13.65 15.34
CA ASP A 233 -1.42 13.67 16.72
C ASP A 233 -1.82 14.93 17.49
N ARG A 234 -2.03 16.06 16.81
CA ARG A 234 -2.27 17.36 17.46
C ARG A 234 -3.71 17.83 17.31
N TRP A 235 -4.24 17.79 16.10
CA TRP A 235 -5.59 18.32 15.82
C TRP A 235 -6.68 17.30 16.10
N MET A 236 -6.39 16.02 15.91
CA MET A 236 -7.33 14.94 16.19
C MET A 236 -7.08 14.28 17.55
N ALA A 237 -6.29 14.90 18.44
CA ALA A 237 -5.91 14.31 19.73
C ALA A 237 -7.10 13.96 20.63
N ASP A 238 -8.20 14.71 20.51
CA ASP A 238 -9.44 14.52 21.29
C ASP A 238 -10.44 13.54 20.62
N GLU A 239 -10.12 13.05 19.41
CA GLU A 239 -10.94 12.07 18.69
C GLU A 239 -10.73 10.65 19.23
N ASP A 240 -11.58 9.72 18.78
CA ASP A 240 -11.47 8.30 19.15
C ASP A 240 -10.08 7.74 18.78
N PRO A 241 -9.29 7.22 19.74
CA PRO A 241 -7.97 6.68 19.46
C PRO A 241 -7.98 5.55 18.43
N ASP A 242 -9.04 4.74 18.39
CA ASP A 242 -9.18 3.68 17.39
C ASP A 242 -9.33 4.25 15.97
N LEU A 243 -9.98 5.41 15.81
CA LEU A 243 -10.06 6.10 14.53
C LEU A 243 -8.67 6.59 14.09
N ILE A 244 -7.94 7.24 14.99
CA ILE A 244 -6.59 7.76 14.70
C ILE A 244 -5.67 6.61 14.29
N ASN A 245 -5.67 5.52 15.06
CA ASN A 245 -4.88 4.32 14.75
C ASN A 245 -5.28 3.69 13.42
N PHE A 246 -6.58 3.68 13.09
CA PHE A 246 -7.07 3.14 11.82
C PHE A 246 -6.65 4.01 10.62
N VAL A 247 -6.65 5.34 10.78
CA VAL A 247 -6.13 6.24 9.74
C VAL A 247 -4.62 6.06 9.58
N LYS A 248 -3.84 5.99 10.67
CA LYS A 248 -2.40 5.69 10.62
C LYS A 248 -2.12 4.35 9.95
N LEU A 249 -2.92 3.33 10.24
CA LEU A 249 -2.85 2.03 9.59
C LEU A 249 -3.11 2.14 8.07
N THR A 250 -4.10 2.93 7.67
CA THR A 250 -4.37 3.18 6.26
C THR A 250 -3.18 3.86 5.58
N VAL A 251 -2.59 4.88 6.22
CA VAL A 251 -1.38 5.56 5.73
C VAL A 251 -0.19 4.61 5.63
N PHE A 252 -0.03 3.69 6.57
CA PHE A 252 0.97 2.61 6.49
C PHE A 252 0.76 1.75 5.25
N ILE A 253 -0.47 1.29 5.01
CA ILE A 253 -0.81 0.43 3.85
C ILE A 253 -0.54 1.16 2.52
N LEU A 254 -0.84 2.46 2.45
CA LEU A 254 -0.58 3.28 1.26
C LEU A 254 0.90 3.44 0.91
N GLY A 255 1.82 3.33 1.88
CA GLY A 255 3.26 3.29 1.62
C GLY A 255 3.74 1.86 1.37
N PHE A 256 3.39 0.94 2.27
CA PHE A 256 3.89 -0.44 2.24
C PHE A 256 3.45 -1.20 0.99
N GLY A 257 2.19 -1.02 0.56
CA GLY A 257 1.62 -1.70 -0.60
C GLY A 257 2.40 -1.41 -1.88
N PRO A 258 2.47 -0.15 -2.35
CA PRO A 258 3.25 0.22 -3.52
C PRO A 258 4.73 -0.16 -3.39
N GLY A 259 5.36 0.08 -2.23
CA GLY A 259 6.77 -0.25 -2.03
C GLY A 259 7.06 -1.75 -2.16
N THR A 260 6.24 -2.59 -1.54
CA THR A 260 6.37 -4.05 -1.63
C THR A 260 6.11 -4.53 -3.04
N ARG A 261 5.08 -4.00 -3.72
CA ARG A 261 4.79 -4.34 -5.12
C ARG A 261 5.97 -3.98 -6.02
N ASN A 262 6.55 -2.80 -5.85
CA ASN A 262 7.69 -2.31 -6.64
C ASN A 262 8.94 -3.17 -6.42
N LEU A 263 9.24 -3.54 -5.16
CA LEU A 263 10.33 -4.46 -4.89
C LEU A 263 10.10 -5.83 -5.53
N LEU A 264 8.89 -6.38 -5.40
CA LEU A 264 8.57 -7.71 -5.93
C LEU A 264 8.62 -7.75 -7.46
N ILE A 265 8.05 -6.76 -8.17
CA ILE A 265 8.12 -6.72 -9.64
C ILE A 265 9.57 -6.61 -10.13
N MET A 266 10.38 -5.76 -9.49
CA MET A 266 11.81 -5.64 -9.78
C MET A 266 12.53 -6.98 -9.60
N LEU A 267 12.30 -7.65 -8.47
CA LEU A 267 12.95 -8.92 -8.16
C LEU A 267 12.49 -10.06 -9.07
N MET A 268 11.24 -10.06 -9.52
CA MET A 268 10.69 -11.09 -10.40
C MET A 268 10.95 -10.80 -11.90
N GLY A 269 11.58 -9.67 -12.22
CA GLY A 269 11.96 -9.27 -13.58
C GLY A 269 10.78 -8.87 -14.46
N GLY A 270 9.76 -8.25 -13.87
CA GLY A 270 8.60 -7.71 -14.59
C GLY A 270 8.80 -6.32 -15.16
#